data_AF-A0A3D4CSN7-F1
#
_entry.id   AF-A0A3D4CSN7-F1
#
_cell.length_a   1.000
_cell.length_b   1.000
_cell.length_c   1.000
_cell.angle_alpha   90.00
_cell.angle_beta   90.00
_cell.angle_gamma   90.00
#
_symmetry.space_group_name_H-M   'P 1'
#
loop_
_entity.id
_entity.type
_entity.pdbx_description
1 polymer ?
#
loop_
_entity_poly.entity_id
_entity_poly.type
_entity_poly.pdbx_seq_one_letter_code
_entity_poly.pdbx_strand_id
1 'polypeptide(L)'
;PAVVSGVYPDADLAIMKVEGLKAEPVKFVDEAKLQLGSFLSLARPDGQAAGMGVVSVMPRSLRSSDRAFLGIVMDLEFEGPGVLVRRVEPETGADRAGLRAGDVVLEVTGKKVNGSFELGTLLQRLEPGQKVTIVYLRDEQQSEMEVELGGRPRAPRIPYSRMEQMNNMGGHRYSEVRDGFARVVQSDMQIEPEDCGAPVVDLEGRAVGVAIARAGRIKTFIIPALAIEELMESEPLAPEVELGNSAKIPPPEARRPTVDPFEEMRRRLEEMRRLMEDIEEEGE
;
A
#
# COMPACT_ATOMS: atom_id res chain seq x y z
N PRO A 1 7.45 -0.09 -34.14
CA PRO A 1 6.52 0.51 -33.14
C PRO A 1 6.56 -0.35 -31.87
N ALA A 2 6.34 0.24 -30.69
CA ALA A 2 6.25 -0.56 -29.47
C ALA A 2 4.88 -1.23 -29.38
N VAL A 3 4.84 -2.52 -29.06
CA VAL A 3 3.60 -3.30 -28.89
C VAL A 3 3.63 -4.00 -27.53
N VAL A 4 2.50 -4.05 -26.84
CA VAL A 4 2.39 -4.84 -25.60
C VAL A 4 2.37 -6.31 -25.99
N SER A 5 3.39 -7.07 -25.55
CA SER A 5 3.55 -8.49 -25.86
C SER A 5 3.05 -9.42 -24.76
N GLY A 6 2.84 -8.91 -23.55
CA GLY A 6 2.33 -9.68 -22.42
C GLY A 6 2.12 -8.83 -21.18
N VAL A 7 1.37 -9.36 -20.21
CA VAL A 7 1.02 -8.65 -18.97
C VAL A 7 1.14 -9.56 -17.74
N TYR A 8 1.46 -8.96 -16.60
CA TYR A 8 1.40 -9.55 -15.27
C TYR A 8 0.40 -8.75 -14.43
N PRO A 9 -0.91 -9.07 -14.49
CA PRO A 9 -1.95 -8.29 -13.81
C PRO A 9 -1.75 -8.23 -12.30
N ASP A 10 -1.19 -9.29 -11.71
CA ASP A 10 -0.92 -9.34 -10.28
C ASP A 10 0.25 -8.43 -9.84
N ALA A 11 1.14 -8.09 -10.76
CA ALA A 11 2.25 -7.19 -10.51
C ALA A 11 2.00 -5.79 -11.04
N ASP A 12 0.89 -5.54 -11.74
CA ASP A 12 0.64 -4.28 -12.46
C ASP A 12 1.77 -3.94 -13.45
N LEU A 13 2.29 -4.97 -14.13
CA LEU A 13 3.39 -4.85 -15.09
C LEU A 13 2.95 -5.30 -16.49
N ALA A 14 3.50 -4.66 -17.51
CA ALA A 14 3.33 -5.03 -18.90
C ALA A 14 4.69 -5.11 -19.60
N ILE A 15 4.83 -6.11 -20.48
CA ILE A 15 6.01 -6.27 -21.33
C ILE A 15 5.74 -5.59 -22.65
N MET A 16 6.59 -4.63 -23.01
CA MET A 16 6.56 -3.97 -24.31
C MET A 16 7.66 -4.52 -25.21
N LYS A 17 7.28 -5.04 -26.37
CA LYS A 17 8.20 -5.43 -27.43
C LYS A 17 8.40 -4.26 -28.39
N VAL A 18 9.66 -3.89 -28.59
CA VAL A 18 10.06 -2.83 -29.52
C VAL A 18 10.98 -3.43 -30.57
N GLU A 19 10.48 -3.56 -31.80
CA GLU A 19 11.29 -4.11 -32.89
C GLU A 19 12.47 -3.19 -33.23
N GLY A 20 13.66 -3.77 -33.31
CA GLY A 20 14.88 -3.05 -33.68
C GLY A 20 15.44 -2.13 -32.60
N LEU A 21 14.96 -2.22 -31.35
CA LEU A 21 15.51 -1.43 -30.24
C LEU A 21 16.98 -1.78 -30.00
N LYS A 22 17.85 -0.79 -30.16
CA LYS A 22 19.27 -0.87 -29.82
C LYS A 22 19.51 -0.08 -28.54
N ALA A 23 19.37 -0.75 -27.41
CA ALA A 23 19.61 -0.19 -26.09
C ALA A 23 20.51 -1.13 -25.28
N GLU A 24 21.29 -0.57 -24.37
CA GLU A 24 22.02 -1.37 -23.39
C GLU A 24 21.02 -1.97 -22.38
N PRO A 25 21.12 -3.27 -22.05
CA PRO A 25 20.30 -3.86 -21.01
C PRO A 25 20.49 -3.13 -19.68
N VAL A 26 19.37 -2.91 -18.98
CA VAL A 26 19.39 -2.30 -17.65
C VAL A 26 20.19 -3.19 -16.69
N LYS A 27 20.96 -2.57 -15.80
CA LYS A 27 21.65 -3.27 -14.72
C LYS A 27 20.82 -3.16 -13.45
N PHE A 28 20.32 -4.28 -12.96
CA PHE A 28 19.58 -4.32 -11.71
C PHE A 28 20.52 -4.30 -10.50
N VAL A 29 20.03 -3.74 -9.39
CA VAL A 29 20.69 -3.84 -8.10
C VAL A 29 20.47 -5.25 -7.53
N ASP A 30 21.47 -5.76 -6.83
CA ASP A 30 21.29 -6.90 -5.95
C ASP A 30 20.49 -6.45 -4.72
N GLU A 31 19.26 -6.96 -4.55
CA GLU A 31 18.35 -6.55 -3.47
C GLU A 31 18.96 -6.78 -2.08
N ALA A 32 19.89 -7.73 -1.92
CA ALA A 32 20.61 -7.94 -0.66
C ALA A 32 21.46 -6.73 -0.23
N LYS A 33 21.78 -5.82 -1.17
CA LYS A 33 22.49 -4.57 -0.91
C LYS A 33 21.56 -3.41 -0.57
N LEU A 34 20.24 -3.57 -0.77
CA LEU A 34 19.27 -2.55 -0.44
C LEU A 34 19.03 -2.54 1.08
N GLN A 35 19.23 -1.38 1.69
CA GLN A 35 19.05 -1.21 3.13
C GLN A 35 18.10 -0.05 3.42
N LEU A 36 17.49 -0.05 4.60
CA LEU A 36 16.75 1.12 5.08
C LEU A 36 17.68 2.34 5.08
N GLY A 37 17.21 3.44 4.51
CA GLY A 37 17.99 4.67 4.36
C GLY A 37 18.87 4.73 3.12
N SER A 38 18.98 3.66 2.30
CA SER A 38 19.67 3.74 1.02
C SER A 38 19.03 4.80 0.13
N PHE A 39 19.85 5.66 -0.48
CA PHE A 39 19.39 6.72 -1.38
C PHE A 39 18.89 6.16 -2.71
N LEU A 40 17.79 6.74 -3.19
CA LEU A 40 17.11 6.40 -4.42
C LEU A 40 16.86 7.67 -5.24
N SER A 41 16.84 7.52 -6.55
CA SER A 41 16.46 8.58 -7.50
C SER A 41 15.55 8.01 -8.58
N LEU A 42 14.49 8.72 -8.97
CA LEU A 42 13.67 8.34 -10.13
C LEU A 42 14.24 9.01 -11.38
N ALA A 43 14.65 8.21 -12.36
CA ALA A 43 15.22 8.71 -13.60
C ALA A 43 14.15 8.90 -14.66
N ARG A 44 14.01 10.13 -15.18
CA ARG A 44 13.13 10.44 -16.30
C ARG A 44 13.81 10.19 -17.65
N PRO A 45 13.04 9.97 -18.73
CA PRO A 45 13.58 9.79 -20.08
C PRO A 45 14.40 10.98 -20.61
N ASP A 46 14.20 12.18 -20.06
CA ASP A 46 14.96 13.40 -20.40
C ASP A 46 16.34 13.46 -19.71
N GLY A 47 16.68 12.44 -18.92
CA GLY A 47 17.94 12.34 -18.17
C GLY A 47 17.93 13.11 -16.84
N GLN A 48 16.81 13.73 -16.45
CA GLN A 48 16.69 14.40 -15.15
C GLN A 48 16.16 13.44 -14.07
N ALA A 49 16.48 13.74 -12.82
CA ALA A 49 15.86 13.09 -11.68
C ALA A 49 14.49 13.75 -11.41
N ALA A 50 13.40 12.98 -11.42
CA ALA A 50 12.09 13.51 -11.02
C ALA A 50 12.05 13.82 -9.52
N GLY A 51 12.74 13.00 -8.73
CA GLY A 51 12.77 13.09 -7.29
C GLY A 51 13.85 12.20 -6.71
N MET A 52 14.30 12.56 -5.51
CA MET A 52 15.17 11.74 -4.68
C MET A 52 14.45 11.38 -3.39
N GLY A 53 14.81 10.23 -2.84
CA GLY A 53 14.31 9.77 -1.56
C GLY A 53 15.21 8.69 -1.00
N VAL A 54 14.75 8.02 0.04
CA VAL A 54 15.42 6.86 0.62
C VAL A 54 14.51 5.65 0.62
N VAL A 55 15.09 4.47 0.81
CA VAL A 55 14.34 3.27 1.18
C VAL A 55 13.77 3.48 2.59
N SER A 56 12.48 3.80 2.69
CA SER A 56 11.80 4.04 3.96
C SER A 56 11.24 2.75 4.57
N VAL A 57 10.80 1.81 3.73
CA VAL A 57 10.29 0.51 4.16
C VAL A 57 10.79 -0.56 3.22
N MET A 58 11.34 -1.63 3.81
CA MET A 58 11.78 -2.82 3.09
C MET A 58 10.63 -3.51 2.32
N PRO A 59 10.95 -4.32 1.31
CA PRO A 59 9.96 -5.04 0.51
C PRO A 59 8.89 -5.73 1.35
N ARG A 60 7.62 -5.49 1.01
CA ARG A 60 6.46 -6.13 1.64
C ARG A 60 5.28 -6.24 0.69
N SER A 61 4.37 -7.17 0.95
CA SER A 61 3.08 -7.20 0.26
C SER A 61 2.14 -6.11 0.77
N LEU A 62 1.40 -5.49 -0.16
CA LEU A 62 0.26 -4.63 0.12
C LEU A 62 -1.08 -5.34 -0.10
N ARG A 63 -1.08 -6.61 -0.52
CA ARG A 63 -2.31 -7.40 -0.62
C ARG A 63 -2.84 -7.70 0.76
N SER A 64 -4.14 -7.53 0.96
CA SER A 64 -4.79 -7.88 2.21
C SER A 64 -4.75 -9.39 2.48
N SER A 65 -4.82 -10.20 1.42
CA SER A 65 -4.69 -11.66 1.47
C SER A 65 -3.35 -12.09 2.06
N ASP A 66 -2.28 -11.38 1.73
CA ASP A 66 -0.89 -11.75 2.06
C ASP A 66 -0.48 -11.25 3.44
N ARG A 67 -1.37 -10.55 4.15
CA ARG A 67 -1.13 -10.13 5.52
C ARG A 67 -1.64 -11.20 6.45
N ALA A 68 -0.74 -11.78 7.23
CA ALA A 68 -1.11 -12.74 8.25
C ALA A 68 -2.18 -12.15 9.20
N PHE A 69 -3.19 -12.97 9.45
CA PHE A 69 -4.35 -12.62 10.22
C PHE A 69 -4.60 -13.68 11.29
N LEU A 70 -4.43 -13.26 12.54
CA LEU A 70 -4.69 -14.12 13.69
C LEU A 70 -6.20 -14.27 13.95
N GLY A 71 -7.00 -13.24 13.69
CA GLY A 71 -8.45 -13.26 13.92
C GLY A 71 -8.87 -12.87 15.33
N ILE A 72 -8.12 -11.98 15.99
CA ILE A 72 -8.45 -11.50 17.34
C ILE A 72 -8.79 -10.01 17.33
N VAL A 73 -9.75 -9.63 18.15
CA VAL A 73 -10.01 -8.26 18.56
C VAL A 73 -9.25 -8.02 19.85
N MET A 74 -8.31 -7.09 19.81
CA MET A 74 -7.47 -6.73 20.96
C MET A 74 -8.18 -5.68 21.80
N ASP A 75 -7.97 -5.72 23.11
CA ASP A 75 -8.26 -4.60 23.97
C ASP A 75 -7.12 -3.57 23.88
N LEU A 76 -7.44 -2.35 23.45
CA LEU A 76 -6.46 -1.27 23.28
C LEU A 76 -6.23 -0.49 24.57
N GLU A 77 -7.09 -0.67 25.58
CA GLU A 77 -7.03 0.02 26.88
C GLU A 77 -6.33 -0.83 27.95
N PHE A 78 -5.92 -2.06 27.61
CA PHE A 78 -5.22 -2.94 28.54
C PHE A 78 -3.78 -2.47 28.77
N GLU A 79 -3.48 -2.11 30.02
CA GLU A 79 -2.15 -1.61 30.45
C GLU A 79 -1.23 -2.69 31.06
N GLY A 80 -1.67 -3.95 31.09
CA GLY A 80 -0.89 -5.07 31.62
C GLY A 80 0.17 -5.58 30.63
N PRO A 81 1.11 -6.44 31.09
CA PRO A 81 2.08 -7.08 30.20
C PRO A 81 1.35 -8.02 29.23
N GLY A 82 1.54 -7.80 27.93
CA GLY A 82 0.93 -8.63 26.89
C GLY A 82 -0.16 -7.91 26.09
N VAL A 83 -0.98 -8.71 25.41
CA VAL A 83 -2.15 -8.23 24.66
C VAL A 83 -3.38 -9.00 25.09
N LEU A 84 -4.33 -8.31 25.72
CA LEU A 84 -5.61 -8.89 26.11
C LEU A 84 -6.50 -9.11 24.87
N VAL A 85 -6.99 -10.34 24.75
CA VAL A 85 -7.92 -10.74 23.70
C VAL A 85 -9.33 -10.42 24.16
N ARG A 86 -9.95 -9.41 23.53
CA ARG A 86 -11.34 -9.02 23.82
C ARG A 86 -12.34 -9.98 23.17
N ARG A 87 -12.05 -10.42 21.95
CA ARG A 87 -12.90 -11.34 21.18
C ARG A 87 -12.07 -12.10 20.17
N VAL A 88 -12.46 -13.33 19.89
CA VAL A 88 -11.92 -14.12 18.77
C VAL A 88 -12.98 -14.18 17.67
N GLU A 89 -12.56 -13.95 16.43
CA GLU A 89 -13.44 -14.04 15.27
C GLU A 89 -13.61 -15.50 14.85
N PRO A 90 -14.84 -15.95 14.55
CA PRO A 90 -15.09 -17.34 14.17
C PRO A 90 -14.38 -17.70 12.87
N GLU A 91 -14.05 -19.00 12.70
CA GLU A 91 -13.42 -19.54 11.50
C GLU A 91 -12.01 -18.97 11.19
N THR A 92 -11.38 -18.34 12.19
CA THR A 92 -10.01 -17.83 12.07
C THR A 92 -8.97 -18.79 12.64
N GLY A 93 -7.69 -18.48 12.44
CA GLY A 93 -6.58 -19.25 13.01
C GLY A 93 -6.67 -19.34 14.54
N ALA A 94 -6.94 -18.21 15.20
CA ALA A 94 -7.10 -18.15 16.65
C ALA A 94 -8.27 -19.01 17.15
N ASP A 95 -9.41 -18.99 16.45
CA ASP A 95 -10.58 -19.80 16.80
C ASP A 95 -10.28 -21.31 16.67
N ARG A 96 -9.68 -21.73 15.54
CA ARG A 96 -9.27 -23.12 15.32
C ARG A 96 -8.24 -23.61 16.33
N ALA A 97 -7.36 -22.73 16.80
CA ALA A 97 -6.36 -23.06 17.83
C ALA A 97 -6.92 -23.08 19.26
N GLY A 98 -8.16 -22.63 19.46
CA GLY A 98 -8.82 -22.62 20.78
C GLY A 98 -8.43 -21.43 21.66
N LEU A 99 -7.97 -20.34 21.05
CA LEU A 99 -7.75 -19.06 21.71
C LEU A 99 -9.12 -18.42 22.04
N ARG A 100 -9.22 -17.71 23.15
CA ARG A 100 -10.50 -17.25 23.71
C ARG A 100 -10.43 -15.81 24.18
N ALA A 101 -11.60 -15.19 24.31
CA ALA A 101 -11.71 -13.91 25.00
C ALA A 101 -11.24 -14.07 26.46
N GLY A 102 -10.46 -13.11 26.95
CA GLY A 102 -9.82 -13.14 28.26
C GLY A 102 -8.37 -13.66 28.26
N ASP A 103 -7.92 -14.28 27.18
CA ASP A 103 -6.51 -14.68 27.05
C ASP A 103 -5.61 -13.46 26.93
N VAL A 104 -4.45 -13.50 27.59
CA VAL A 104 -3.42 -12.47 27.42
C VAL A 104 -2.25 -13.06 26.65
N VAL A 105 -2.01 -12.58 25.44
CA VAL A 105 -0.88 -13.01 24.60
C VAL A 105 0.40 -12.37 25.12
N LEU A 106 1.37 -13.19 25.49
CA LEU A 106 2.65 -12.75 26.05
C LEU A 106 3.79 -12.84 25.05
N GLU A 107 3.80 -13.90 24.23
CA GLU A 107 4.86 -14.12 23.23
C GLU A 107 4.30 -14.70 21.93
N VAL A 108 4.92 -14.32 20.80
CA VAL A 108 4.64 -14.90 19.47
C VAL A 108 5.96 -15.23 18.79
N THR A 109 6.13 -16.49 18.37
CA THR A 109 7.35 -16.99 17.72
C THR A 109 8.62 -16.67 18.52
N GLY A 110 8.56 -16.86 19.85
CA GLY A 110 9.67 -16.61 20.77
C GLY A 110 10.00 -15.12 20.99
N LYS A 111 9.16 -14.20 20.52
CA LYS A 111 9.30 -12.76 20.79
C LYS A 111 8.21 -12.30 21.75
N LYS A 112 8.63 -11.66 22.85
CA LYS A 112 7.73 -11.00 23.79
C LYS A 112 6.99 -9.86 23.11
N VAL A 113 5.70 -9.76 23.42
CA VAL A 113 4.82 -8.67 22.98
C VAL A 113 4.25 -7.99 24.22
N ASN A 114 4.49 -6.69 24.36
CA ASN A 114 4.06 -5.90 25.51
C ASN A 114 2.87 -4.98 25.19
N GLY A 115 2.29 -5.10 24.00
CA GLY A 115 1.15 -4.29 23.61
C GLY A 115 0.63 -4.58 22.21
N SER A 116 -0.58 -4.08 21.93
CA SER A 116 -1.31 -4.30 20.68
C SER A 116 -0.53 -3.83 19.44
N PHE A 117 0.26 -2.75 19.57
CA PHE A 117 1.10 -2.24 18.49
C PHE A 117 2.26 -3.18 18.14
N GLU A 118 2.94 -3.75 19.14
CA GLU A 118 4.04 -4.69 18.93
C GLU A 118 3.54 -5.99 18.30
N LEU A 119 2.43 -6.54 18.81
CA LEU A 119 1.79 -7.72 18.23
C LEU A 119 1.35 -7.46 16.79
N GLY A 120 0.71 -6.32 16.52
CA GLY A 120 0.31 -5.93 15.17
C GLY A 120 1.50 -5.81 14.21
N THR A 121 2.62 -5.25 14.67
CA THR A 121 3.86 -5.13 13.88
C THR A 121 4.51 -6.48 13.62
N LEU A 122 4.45 -7.39 14.60
CA LEU A 122 4.98 -8.75 14.47
C LEU A 122 4.16 -9.54 13.45
N LEU A 123 2.83 -9.52 13.56
CA LEU A 123 1.93 -10.19 12.61
C LEU A 123 2.09 -9.67 11.18
N GLN A 124 2.39 -8.37 10.99
CA GLN A 124 2.64 -7.81 9.66
C GLN A 124 3.89 -8.34 8.95
N ARG A 125 4.80 -9.00 9.67
CA ARG A 125 6.02 -9.59 9.12
C ARG A 125 5.86 -11.10 8.82
N LEU A 126 4.70 -11.66 9.13
CA LEU A 126 4.41 -13.07 8.97
C LEU A 126 3.49 -13.28 7.76
N GLU A 127 3.50 -14.49 7.24
CA GLU A 127 2.75 -14.88 6.05
C GLU A 127 1.49 -15.67 6.42
N PRO A 128 0.40 -15.54 5.65
CA PRO A 128 -0.75 -16.44 5.73
C PRO A 128 -0.32 -17.90 5.50
N GLY A 129 -0.96 -18.84 6.20
CA GLY A 129 -0.60 -20.26 6.19
C GLY A 129 0.61 -20.59 7.07
N GLN A 130 1.34 -19.59 7.56
CA GLN A 130 2.44 -19.82 8.50
C GLN A 130 1.91 -20.28 9.86
N LYS A 131 2.52 -21.33 10.39
CA LYS A 131 2.30 -21.80 11.77
C LYS A 131 3.17 -21.02 12.73
N VAL A 132 2.57 -20.45 13.77
CA VAL A 132 3.27 -19.71 14.81
C VAL A 132 2.94 -20.23 16.20
N THR A 133 3.95 -20.29 17.04
CA THR A 133 3.78 -20.62 18.47
C THR A 133 3.41 -19.36 19.23
N ILE A 134 2.30 -19.38 19.94
CA ILE A 134 1.81 -18.30 20.79
C ILE A 134 1.84 -18.76 22.24
N VAL A 135 2.53 -17.99 23.09
CA VAL A 135 2.47 -18.14 24.54
C VAL A 135 1.41 -17.20 25.07
N TYR A 136 0.41 -17.76 25.76
CA TYR A 136 -0.71 -17.01 26.31
C TYR A 136 -0.90 -17.34 27.80
N LEU A 137 -1.50 -16.40 28.52
CA LEU A 137 -1.92 -16.54 29.90
C LEU A 137 -3.44 -16.68 29.95
N ARG A 138 -3.91 -17.75 30.59
CA ARG A 138 -5.33 -18.02 30.87
C ARG A 138 -5.44 -18.52 32.30
N ASP A 139 -6.32 -17.91 33.09
CA ASP A 139 -6.54 -18.30 34.49
C ASP A 139 -5.23 -18.39 35.31
N GLU A 140 -4.34 -17.40 35.13
CA GLU A 140 -3.00 -17.33 35.76
C GLU A 140 -2.00 -18.43 35.33
N GLN A 141 -2.39 -19.32 34.42
CA GLN A 141 -1.52 -20.36 33.88
C GLN A 141 -0.99 -19.97 32.50
N GLN A 142 0.32 -20.05 32.32
CA GLN A 142 0.95 -19.88 31.01
C GLN A 142 0.86 -21.18 30.22
N SER A 143 0.48 -21.08 28.96
CA SER A 143 0.41 -22.20 28.04
C SER A 143 0.86 -21.76 26.65
N GLU A 144 1.27 -22.72 25.85
CA GLU A 144 1.66 -22.51 24.46
C GLU A 144 0.67 -23.20 23.53
N MET A 145 0.40 -22.58 22.39
CA MET A 145 -0.38 -23.18 21.31
C MET A 145 0.25 -22.88 19.96
N GLU A 146 0.10 -23.79 19.02
CA GLU A 146 0.44 -23.56 17.62
C GLU A 146 -0.80 -23.05 16.88
N VAL A 147 -0.65 -21.90 16.21
CA VAL A 147 -1.72 -21.25 15.47
C VAL A 147 -1.30 -21.10 14.01
N GLU A 148 -2.13 -21.57 13.09
CA GLU A 148 -1.97 -21.31 11.66
C GLU A 148 -2.62 -19.98 11.30
N LEU A 149 -1.84 -19.04 10.80
CA LEU A 149 -2.33 -17.70 10.45
C LEU A 149 -3.17 -17.75 9.17
N GLY A 150 -4.32 -17.06 9.17
CA GLY A 150 -5.13 -16.90 7.96
C GLY A 150 -4.71 -15.70 7.13
N GLY A 151 -5.27 -15.55 5.93
CA GLY A 151 -5.27 -14.27 5.21
C GLY A 151 -6.42 -13.40 5.68
N ARG A 152 -6.25 -12.07 5.74
CA ARG A 152 -7.41 -11.20 6.02
C ARG A 152 -8.45 -11.37 4.92
N PRO A 153 -9.74 -11.57 5.24
CA PRO A 153 -10.79 -11.46 4.24
C PRO A 153 -10.68 -10.09 3.59
N ARG A 154 -10.83 -10.04 2.26
CA ARG A 154 -10.72 -8.81 1.48
C ARG A 154 -11.81 -7.86 1.99
N ALA A 155 -11.42 -6.89 2.84
CA ALA A 155 -12.34 -5.86 3.28
C ALA A 155 -12.91 -5.18 2.02
N PRO A 156 -14.23 -4.96 1.94
CA PRO A 156 -14.79 -4.13 0.88
C PRO A 156 -13.97 -2.83 0.84
N ARG A 157 -13.57 -2.38 -0.35
CA ARG A 157 -13.03 -1.03 -0.52
C ARG A 157 -14.12 -0.09 -0.03
N ILE A 158 -14.04 0.38 1.20
CA ILE A 158 -14.95 1.41 1.71
C ILE A 158 -14.52 2.67 0.96
N PRO A 159 -15.31 3.14 -0.02
CA PRO A 159 -14.98 4.38 -0.67
C PRO A 159 -15.15 5.46 0.39
N TYR A 160 -14.13 6.29 0.57
CA TYR A 160 -14.09 7.43 1.49
C TYR A 160 -13.82 7.10 2.96
N SER A 161 -12.52 6.94 3.27
CA SER A 161 -12.05 7.26 4.63
C SER A 161 -11.85 8.78 4.76
N ARG A 162 -12.14 9.36 5.93
CA ARG A 162 -11.80 10.76 6.29
C ARG A 162 -10.34 11.11 5.94
N MET A 163 -9.45 10.12 6.03
CA MET A 163 -8.03 10.23 5.68
C MET A 163 -7.80 10.51 4.18
N GLU A 164 -8.57 9.90 3.27
CA GLU A 164 -8.46 10.18 1.83
C GLU A 164 -8.93 11.59 1.49
N GLN A 165 -10.00 12.05 2.11
CA GLN A 165 -10.48 13.42 1.94
C GLN A 165 -9.43 14.43 2.41
N MET A 166 -8.79 14.19 3.56
CA MET A 166 -7.69 15.03 4.06
C MET A 166 -6.47 15.01 3.12
N ASN A 167 -6.12 13.85 2.56
CA ASN A 167 -5.02 13.74 1.60
C ASN A 167 -5.31 14.53 0.31
N ASN A 168 -6.56 14.56 -0.14
CA ASN A 168 -6.97 15.26 -1.37
C ASN A 168 -7.17 16.77 -1.19
N MET A 169 -7.24 17.28 0.05
CA MET A 169 -7.38 18.72 0.31
C MET A 169 -6.11 19.53 0.02
N GLY A 170 -4.95 18.87 -0.13
CA GLY A 170 -3.66 19.55 -0.36
C GLY A 170 -3.36 19.90 -1.81
N GLY A 171 -4.29 19.67 -2.75
CA GLY A 171 -4.06 19.89 -4.19
C GLY A 171 -3.06 18.91 -4.83
N HIS A 172 -2.56 17.93 -4.08
CA HIS A 172 -1.66 16.89 -4.59
C HIS A 172 -2.44 15.82 -5.35
N ARG A 173 -1.87 15.35 -6.47
CA ARG A 173 -2.42 14.24 -7.25
C ARG A 173 -1.74 12.95 -6.83
N TYR A 174 -2.54 11.91 -6.55
CA TYR A 174 -2.07 10.58 -6.22
C TYR A 174 -2.44 9.59 -7.33
N SER A 175 -1.76 8.45 -7.36
CA SER A 175 -2.13 7.36 -8.26
C SER A 175 -3.52 6.82 -7.91
N GLU A 176 -4.28 6.34 -8.91
CA GLU A 176 -5.59 5.75 -8.68
C GLU A 176 -5.46 4.40 -7.97
N VAL A 177 -4.55 3.56 -8.46
CA VAL A 177 -4.15 2.29 -7.84
C VAL A 177 -3.00 2.54 -6.88
N ARG A 178 -3.18 2.13 -5.62
CA ARG A 178 -2.25 2.40 -4.50
C ARG A 178 -2.11 1.21 -3.55
N ASP A 179 -2.79 0.11 -3.83
CA ASP A 179 -2.88 -1.08 -2.98
C ASP A 179 -2.87 -2.36 -3.82
N GLY A 180 -2.83 -3.52 -3.17
CA GLY A 180 -2.94 -4.81 -3.87
C GLY A 180 -1.67 -5.28 -4.59
N PHE A 181 -0.56 -4.55 -4.48
CA PHE A 181 0.72 -4.99 -5.01
C PHE A 181 1.31 -6.13 -4.17
N ALA A 182 1.82 -7.18 -4.83
CA ALA A 182 2.35 -8.37 -4.15
C ALA A 182 3.68 -8.11 -3.41
N ARG A 183 4.53 -7.23 -3.93
CA ARG A 183 5.83 -6.91 -3.32
C ARG A 183 6.25 -5.50 -3.70
N VAL A 184 6.39 -4.62 -2.71
CA VAL A 184 6.81 -3.23 -2.92
C VAL A 184 7.82 -2.76 -1.90
N VAL A 185 8.79 -1.98 -2.37
CA VAL A 185 9.62 -1.10 -1.55
C VAL A 185 8.90 0.24 -1.42
N GLN A 186 8.95 0.85 -0.23
CA GLN A 186 8.41 2.19 -0.02
C GLN A 186 9.55 3.20 0.10
N SER A 187 9.42 4.30 -0.64
CA SER A 187 10.26 5.49 -0.50
C SER A 187 9.43 6.71 -0.11
N ASP A 188 10.10 7.66 0.53
CA ASP A 188 9.59 9.01 0.84
C ASP A 188 9.72 9.99 -0.35
N MET A 189 10.28 9.51 -1.47
CA MET A 189 10.42 10.27 -2.70
C MET A 189 9.10 10.91 -3.14
N GLN A 190 9.17 12.20 -3.49
CA GLN A 190 8.04 12.94 -4.03
C GLN A 190 8.11 12.91 -5.55
N ILE A 191 7.18 12.19 -6.16
CA ILE A 191 7.02 12.07 -7.61
C ILE A 191 5.59 12.47 -7.98
N GLU A 192 5.36 12.77 -9.25
CA GLU A 192 4.00 12.94 -9.77
C GLU A 192 3.44 11.59 -10.28
N PRO A 193 2.12 11.40 -10.33
CA PRO A 193 1.53 10.18 -10.89
C PRO A 193 2.02 9.86 -12.30
N GLU A 194 2.35 10.88 -13.10
CA GLU A 194 2.91 10.76 -14.45
C GLU A 194 4.32 10.16 -14.48
N ASP A 195 5.04 10.18 -13.35
CA ASP A 195 6.37 9.59 -13.23
C ASP A 195 6.30 8.07 -12.96
N CYS A 196 5.12 7.52 -12.67
CA CYS A 196 4.96 6.08 -12.50
C CYS A 196 5.24 5.34 -13.82
N GLY A 197 5.92 4.20 -13.72
CA GLY A 197 6.49 3.45 -14.84
C GLY A 197 7.97 3.77 -15.09
N ALA A 198 8.51 4.84 -14.50
CA ALA A 198 9.92 5.18 -14.63
C ALA A 198 10.83 4.32 -13.72
N PRO A 199 12.08 4.07 -14.13
CA PRO A 199 13.04 3.34 -13.32
C PRO A 199 13.48 4.15 -12.11
N VAL A 200 13.52 3.50 -10.96
CA VAL A 200 14.16 4.00 -9.76
C VAL A 200 15.56 3.41 -9.67
N VAL A 201 16.56 4.25 -9.46
CA VAL A 201 17.97 3.87 -9.46
C VAL A 201 18.65 4.22 -8.14
N ASP A 202 19.74 3.52 -7.85
CA ASP A 202 20.67 3.88 -6.77
C ASP A 202 21.67 4.96 -7.22
N LEU A 203 22.60 5.33 -6.34
CA LEU A 203 23.62 6.34 -6.62
C LEU A 203 24.63 5.91 -7.70
N GLU A 204 24.72 4.62 -8.00
CA GLU A 204 25.56 4.07 -9.08
C GLU A 204 24.79 3.94 -10.41
N GLY A 205 23.53 4.36 -10.45
CA GLY A 205 22.68 4.29 -11.64
C GLY A 205 22.14 2.89 -11.95
N ARG A 206 22.23 1.94 -11.01
CA ARG A 206 21.64 0.61 -11.15
C ARG A 206 20.16 0.67 -10.79
N ALA A 207 19.33 -0.03 -11.55
CA ALA A 207 17.90 -0.07 -11.33
C ALA A 207 17.57 -0.85 -10.05
N VAL A 208 16.99 -0.14 -9.08
CA VAL A 208 16.42 -0.71 -7.86
C VAL A 208 15.03 -1.28 -8.13
N GLY A 209 14.32 -0.73 -9.11
CA GLY A 209 12.98 -1.16 -9.45
C GLY A 209 12.26 -0.16 -10.36
N VAL A 210 10.94 -0.28 -10.41
CA VAL A 210 10.07 0.63 -11.17
C VAL A 210 9.09 1.29 -10.21
N ALA A 211 8.98 2.62 -10.28
CA ALA A 211 7.98 3.34 -9.50
C ALA A 211 6.58 3.01 -10.03
N ILE A 212 5.67 2.59 -9.17
CA ILE A 212 4.34 2.12 -9.59
C ILE A 212 3.19 2.96 -9.05
N ALA A 213 3.37 3.58 -7.89
CA ALA A 213 2.31 4.41 -7.32
C ALA A 213 2.85 5.51 -6.42
N ARG A 214 2.31 6.71 -6.59
CA ARG A 214 2.32 7.75 -5.56
C ARG A 214 1.11 7.53 -4.66
N ALA A 215 1.33 6.90 -3.52
CA ALA A 215 0.29 6.51 -2.56
C ALA A 215 0.02 7.55 -1.45
N GLY A 216 0.77 8.63 -1.43
CA GLY A 216 0.56 9.74 -0.49
C GLY A 216 1.59 10.84 -0.68
N ARG A 217 1.55 11.85 0.20
CA ARG A 217 2.44 13.02 0.11
C ARG A 217 3.93 12.66 0.14
N ILE A 218 4.27 11.61 0.89
CA ILE A 218 5.64 11.09 1.08
C ILE A 218 5.65 9.56 0.96
N LYS A 219 4.81 9.00 0.09
CA LYS A 219 4.72 7.55 -0.09
C LYS A 219 4.75 7.23 -1.57
N THR A 220 5.87 6.71 -2.01
CA THR A 220 6.05 6.18 -3.35
C THR A 220 6.34 4.69 -3.23
N PHE A 221 5.57 3.88 -3.95
CA PHE A 221 5.76 2.44 -4.04
C PHE A 221 6.55 2.09 -5.29
N ILE A 222 7.46 1.14 -5.12
CA ILE A 222 8.42 0.70 -6.13
C ILE A 222 8.33 -0.82 -6.18
N ILE A 223 8.13 -1.40 -7.36
CA ILE A 223 8.31 -2.85 -7.54
C ILE A 223 9.82 -3.10 -7.58
N PRO A 224 10.37 -3.89 -6.65
CA PRO A 224 11.80 -4.12 -6.59
C PRO A 224 12.29 -4.92 -7.80
N ALA A 225 13.54 -4.71 -8.18
CA ALA A 225 14.21 -5.38 -9.29
C ALA A 225 14.08 -6.90 -9.21
N LEU A 226 14.30 -7.50 -8.02
CA LEU A 226 14.19 -8.95 -7.84
C LEU A 226 12.79 -9.46 -8.21
N ALA A 227 11.72 -8.75 -7.82
CA ALA A 227 10.37 -9.14 -8.18
C ALA A 227 10.14 -9.08 -9.69
N ILE A 228 10.75 -8.11 -10.38
CA ILE A 228 10.68 -8.01 -11.85
C ILE A 228 11.44 -9.18 -12.49
N GLU A 229 12.63 -9.51 -12.00
CA GLU A 229 13.43 -10.63 -12.48
C GLU A 229 12.69 -11.97 -12.29
N GLU A 230 12.16 -12.24 -11.10
CA GLU A 230 11.33 -13.42 -10.79
C GLU A 230 10.11 -13.52 -11.72
N LEU A 231 9.43 -12.39 -12.00
CA LEU A 231 8.29 -12.38 -12.92
C LEU A 231 8.70 -12.67 -14.36
N MET A 232 9.85 -12.16 -14.80
CA MET A 232 10.38 -12.40 -16.14
C MET A 232 10.77 -13.86 -16.39
N GLU A 233 11.00 -14.65 -15.33
CA GLU A 233 11.19 -16.10 -15.44
C GLU A 233 9.87 -16.85 -15.71
N SER A 234 8.72 -16.22 -15.44
CA SER A 234 7.39 -16.78 -15.69
C SER A 234 6.79 -16.30 -17.01
N GLU A 235 6.00 -17.16 -17.67
CA GLU A 235 5.33 -16.77 -18.92
C GLU A 235 4.28 -15.68 -18.66
N PRO A 236 4.33 -14.54 -19.38
CA PRO A 236 3.35 -13.48 -19.24
C PRO A 236 2.00 -13.90 -19.82
N LEU A 237 0.92 -13.36 -19.27
CA LEU A 237 -0.41 -13.54 -19.85
C LEU A 237 -0.55 -12.74 -21.15
N ALA A 238 -1.42 -13.21 -22.03
CA ALA A 238 -1.76 -12.48 -23.24
C ALA A 238 -2.36 -11.09 -22.91
N PRO A 239 -2.06 -10.05 -23.69
CA PRO A 239 -2.54 -8.68 -23.43
C PRO A 239 -4.06 -8.53 -23.57
N GLU A 240 -4.76 -9.54 -24.09
CA GLU A 240 -6.22 -9.58 -24.27
C GLU A 240 -6.97 -9.99 -23.01
N VAL A 241 -6.28 -10.38 -21.93
CA VAL A 241 -6.92 -10.63 -20.64
C VAL A 241 -7.56 -9.32 -20.16
N GLU A 242 -8.87 -9.35 -19.86
CA GLU A 242 -9.55 -8.21 -19.23
C GLU A 242 -8.74 -7.77 -18.02
N LEU A 243 -8.06 -6.62 -18.13
CA LEU A 243 -7.47 -5.92 -16.99
C LEU A 243 -8.62 -5.68 -16.02
N GLY A 244 -8.66 -6.48 -14.94
CA GLY A 244 -9.89 -6.70 -14.19
C GLY A 244 -10.51 -5.40 -13.71
N ASN A 245 -11.70 -5.07 -14.21
CA ASN A 245 -12.64 -4.04 -13.75
C ASN A 245 -12.07 -2.95 -12.81
N SER A 246 -10.97 -2.29 -13.18
CA SER A 246 -10.93 -0.86 -13.00
C SER A 246 -11.97 -0.39 -13.99
N ALA A 247 -13.13 0.04 -13.48
CA ALA A 247 -14.05 0.83 -14.29
C ALA A 247 -13.18 1.76 -15.13
N LYS A 248 -13.36 1.83 -16.45
CA LYS A 248 -12.64 2.79 -17.30
C LYS A 248 -12.80 4.15 -16.64
N ILE A 249 -11.85 4.55 -15.81
CA ILE A 249 -11.78 5.88 -15.26
C ILE A 249 -11.35 6.65 -16.50
N PRO A 250 -12.21 7.51 -17.05
CA PRO A 250 -11.80 8.35 -18.16
C PRO A 250 -10.49 8.99 -17.74
N PRO A 251 -9.44 9.01 -18.59
CA PRO A 251 -8.22 9.75 -18.27
C PRO A 251 -8.70 11.09 -17.73
N PRO A 252 -8.24 11.53 -16.54
CA PRO A 252 -8.79 12.72 -15.92
C PRO A 252 -8.77 13.77 -17.01
N GLU A 253 -9.96 14.20 -17.45
CA GLU A 253 -10.04 15.37 -18.31
C GLU A 253 -9.14 16.35 -17.58
N ALA A 254 -8.12 16.86 -18.27
CA ALA A 254 -7.33 17.92 -17.73
C ALA A 254 -8.34 19.02 -17.44
N ARG A 255 -8.90 19.03 -16.22
CA ARG A 255 -9.72 20.08 -15.67
C ARG A 255 -8.71 21.19 -15.45
N ARG A 256 -8.25 21.77 -16.55
CA ARG A 256 -8.07 23.20 -16.63
C ARG A 256 -9.40 23.72 -16.07
N PRO A 257 -9.40 24.40 -14.93
CA PRO A 257 -10.64 24.96 -14.42
C PRO A 257 -11.23 25.76 -15.59
N THR A 258 -12.37 25.29 -16.12
CA THR A 258 -13.04 25.93 -17.26
C THR A 258 -13.64 27.27 -16.85
N VAL A 259 -13.67 27.54 -15.54
CA VAL A 259 -14.15 28.75 -14.92
C VAL A 259 -13.07 29.23 -13.95
N ASP A 260 -12.77 30.52 -13.97
CA ASP A 260 -11.79 31.14 -13.06
C ASP A 260 -12.14 30.77 -11.60
N PRO A 261 -11.22 30.19 -10.81
CA PRO A 261 -11.46 29.84 -9.41
C PRO A 261 -12.00 31.01 -8.56
N PHE A 262 -11.66 32.25 -8.92
CA PHE A 262 -12.16 33.44 -8.24
C PHE A 262 -13.59 33.80 -8.63
N GLU A 263 -14.04 33.42 -9.82
CA GLU A 263 -15.41 33.65 -10.30
C GLU A 263 -16.40 32.71 -9.60
N GLU A 264 -16.03 31.43 -9.43
CA GLU A 264 -16.86 30.47 -8.69
C GLU A 264 -16.94 30.84 -7.19
N MET A 265 -15.85 31.35 -6.62
CA MET A 265 -15.85 31.87 -5.25
C MET A 265 -16.75 33.10 -5.09
N ARG A 266 -16.73 34.04 -6.05
CA ARG A 266 -17.64 35.20 -6.05
C ARG A 266 -19.10 34.79 -6.11
N ARG A 267 -19.45 33.82 -6.97
CA ARG A 267 -20.82 33.32 -7.10
C ARG A 267 -21.33 32.67 -5.81
N ARG A 268 -20.49 31.89 -5.14
CA ARG A 268 -20.84 31.30 -3.83
C ARG A 268 -21.00 32.33 -2.73
N LEU A 269 -20.19 33.39 -2.73
CA LEU A 269 -20.32 34.48 -1.76
C LEU A 269 -21.61 35.28 -1.99
N GLU A 270 -22.04 35.48 -3.23
CA GLU A 270 -23.33 36.08 -3.55
C GLU A 270 -24.52 35.18 -3.17
N GLU A 271 -24.43 33.87 -3.41
CA GLU A 271 -25.45 32.91 -2.98
C GLU A 271 -25.56 32.86 -1.44
N MET A 272 -24.43 32.87 -0.71
CA MET A 272 -24.43 32.95 0.75
C MET A 272 -25.01 34.27 1.26
N ARG A 273 -24.72 35.38 0.58
CA ARG A 273 -25.26 36.69 0.95
C ARG A 273 -26.78 36.72 0.78
N ARG A 274 -27.31 36.19 -0.32
CA ARG A 274 -28.76 36.07 -0.54
C ARG A 274 -29.41 35.20 0.53
N LEU A 275 -28.82 34.06 0.85
CA LEU A 275 -29.32 33.19 1.91
C LEU A 275 -29.33 33.87 3.28
N MET A 276 -28.37 34.75 3.57
CA MET A 276 -28.38 35.52 4.82
C MET A 276 -29.43 36.63 4.81
N GLU A 277 -29.63 37.31 3.68
CA GLU A 277 -30.69 38.32 3.51
C GLU A 277 -32.08 37.67 3.64
N ASP A 278 -32.30 36.48 3.06
CA ASP A 278 -33.54 35.71 3.20
C ASP A 278 -33.79 35.28 4.66
N ILE A 279 -32.74 34.91 5.42
CA ILE A 279 -32.84 34.54 6.84
C ILE A 279 -33.13 35.77 7.73
N GLU A 280 -32.63 36.95 7.36
CA GLU A 280 -32.95 38.20 8.07
C GLU A 280 -34.39 38.66 7.79
N GLU A 281 -34.92 38.45 6.57
CA GLU A 281 -36.32 38.77 6.22
C GLU A 281 -37.34 37.79 6.81
N GLU A 282 -37.01 36.50 7.00
CA GLU A 282 -37.89 35.53 7.68
C GLU A 282 -37.88 35.65 9.22
N GLY A 283 -37.06 36.56 9.78
CA GLY A 283 -36.87 36.79 11.21
C GLY A 283 -37.60 38.00 11.81
N GLU A 284 -38.30 38.83 11.01
CA GLU A 284 -39.22 39.91 11.47
C GLU A 284 -40.70 39.49 11.41
#